data_AF-A0A3D1R1P3-F1
#
_entry.id   AF-A0A3D1R1P3-F1
#
_cell.length_a   1.000
_cell.length_b   1.000
_cell.length_c   1.000
_cell.angle_alpha   90.00
_cell.angle_beta   90.00
_cell.angle_gamma   90.00
#
_symmetry.space_group_name_H-M   'P 1'
#
loop_
_entity.id
_entity.type
_entity.pdbx_description
1 polymer ?
#
loop_
_entity_poly.entity_id
_entity_poly.type
_entity_poly.pdbx_seq_one_letter_code
_entity_poly.pdbx_strand_id
1 'polypeptide(L)'
;MGPEQITGPVADREMWEAATELELRKAELAQLQGLEACEEVCRLSKLICAAGARICAIAQRHEGSSDYANRCLAAKDDCRSAREGCGDCK
;
A
#
# COMPACT_ATOMS: atom_id res chain seq x y z
N MET A 1 18.71 -26.03 -9.39
CA MET A 1 18.75 -24.58 -9.10
C MET A 1 17.60 -23.97 -9.87
N GLY A 2 16.60 -23.45 -9.16
CA GLY A 2 15.28 -23.08 -9.71
C GLY A 2 15.32 -21.84 -10.60
N PRO A 3 14.29 -21.61 -11.42
CA PRO A 3 14.29 -20.54 -12.41
C PRO A 3 14.22 -19.19 -11.68
N GLU A 4 15.25 -18.37 -11.88
CA GLU A 4 15.19 -16.93 -11.65
C GLU A 4 14.05 -16.39 -12.52
N GLN A 5 12.89 -16.18 -11.90
CA GLN A 5 11.79 -15.49 -12.56
C GLN A 5 12.19 -14.01 -12.65
N ILE A 6 12.79 -13.67 -13.79
CA ILE A 6 13.03 -12.30 -14.23
C ILE A 6 11.64 -11.67 -14.36
N THR A 7 11.16 -11.04 -13.29
CA THR A 7 10.01 -10.15 -13.35
C THR A 7 10.37 -9.04 -14.34
N GLY A 8 9.73 -9.06 -15.50
CA GLY A 8 10.06 -8.11 -16.56
C GLY A 8 9.80 -6.66 -16.15
N PRO A 9 10.29 -5.68 -16.92
CA PRO A 9 10.20 -4.24 -16.60
C PRO A 9 8.76 -3.72 -16.42
N VAL A 10 7.75 -4.45 -16.89
CA VAL A 10 6.34 -4.09 -16.71
C VAL A 10 5.84 -4.37 -15.28
N ALA A 11 6.20 -5.51 -14.71
CA ALA A 11 5.80 -5.86 -13.33
C ALA A 11 6.45 -4.92 -12.32
N ASP A 12 7.74 -4.59 -12.54
CA ASP A 12 8.46 -3.62 -11.72
C ASP A 12 7.86 -2.22 -11.84
N ARG A 13 7.38 -1.84 -13.03
CA ARG A 13 6.67 -0.57 -13.23
C ARG A 13 5.32 -0.54 -12.51
N GLU A 14 4.47 -1.57 -12.68
CA GLU A 14 3.18 -1.66 -11.98
C GLU A 14 3.38 -1.61 -10.46
N MET A 15 4.41 -2.32 -9.97
CA MET A 15 4.76 -2.35 -8.56
C MET A 15 5.24 -0.98 -8.07
N TRP A 16 6.06 -0.29 -8.85
CA TRP A 16 6.52 1.05 -8.54
C TRP A 16 5.34 2.04 -8.50
N GLU A 17 4.46 2.03 -9.50
CA GLU A 17 3.29 2.92 -9.57
C GLU A 17 2.37 2.73 -8.35
N ALA A 18 2.06 1.48 -7.99
CA ALA A 18 1.21 1.18 -6.84
C ALA A 18 1.87 1.59 -5.51
N ALA A 19 3.19 1.41 -5.38
CA ALA A 19 3.94 1.83 -4.20
C ALA A 19 4.02 3.36 -4.09
N THR A 20 4.25 4.07 -5.20
CA THR A 20 4.24 5.52 -5.24
C THR A 20 2.88 6.09 -4.87
N GLU A 21 1.80 5.50 -5.38
CA GLU A 21 0.44 5.89 -5.00
C GLU A 21 0.20 5.70 -3.50
N LEU A 22 0.61 4.56 -2.94
CA LEU A 22 0.49 4.30 -1.50
C LEU A 22 1.21 5.36 -0.66
N GLU A 23 2.48 5.66 -1.00
CA GLU A 23 3.28 6.66 -0.29
C GLU A 23 2.69 8.08 -0.40
N LEU A 24 2.14 8.45 -1.56
CA LEU A 24 1.44 9.72 -1.72
C LEU A 24 0.24 9.83 -0.78
N ARG A 25 -0.60 8.78 -0.69
CA ARG A 25 -1.76 8.80 0.22
C ARG A 25 -1.37 8.80 1.69
N LYS A 26 -0.27 8.13 2.05
CA LYS A 26 0.30 8.18 3.41
C LYS A 26 0.77 9.59 3.75
N ALA A 27 1.45 10.26 2.82
CA ALA A 27 1.89 11.65 3.01
C ALA A 27 0.70 12.63 3.10
N GLU A 28 -0.37 12.42 2.32
CA GLU A 28 -1.63 13.17 2.47
C GLU A 28 -2.24 12.93 3.86
N LEU A 29 -2.28 11.68 4.33
CA LEU A 29 -2.87 11.34 5.63
C LEU A 29 -2.05 11.94 6.79
N ALA A 30 -0.72 11.91 6.70
CA ALA A 30 0.16 12.50 7.70
C ALA A 30 -0.07 14.01 7.88
N GLN A 31 -0.44 14.72 6.81
CA GLN A 31 -0.78 16.15 6.89
C GLN A 31 -2.09 16.44 7.61
N LEU A 32 -2.96 15.43 7.75
CA LEU A 32 -4.24 15.55 8.46
C LEU A 32 -4.16 15.07 9.91
N GLN A 33 -3.05 14.47 10.34
CA GLN A 33 -2.88 14.05 11.73
C GLN A 33 -2.93 15.28 12.65
N GLY A 34 -3.88 15.29 13.58
CA GLY A 34 -4.09 16.40 14.52
C GLY A 34 -5.08 17.47 14.05
N LEU A 35 -5.70 17.32 12.87
CA LEU A 35 -6.83 18.13 12.43
C LEU A 35 -8.15 17.40 12.71
N GLU A 36 -9.24 18.13 12.98
CA GLU A 36 -10.61 17.60 12.99
C GLU A 36 -11.10 17.35 11.55
N ALA A 37 -10.42 16.45 10.85
CA ALA A 37 -10.67 16.10 9.45
C ALA A 37 -11.04 14.62 9.31
N CYS A 38 -11.87 14.09 10.22
CA CYS A 38 -12.17 12.66 10.30
C CYS A 38 -12.71 12.06 9.00
N GLU A 39 -13.58 12.77 8.28
CA GLU A 39 -14.09 12.30 6.99
C GLU A 39 -12.96 12.09 5.97
N GLU A 40 -12.02 13.03 5.93
CA GLU A 40 -10.89 13.00 5.00
C GLU A 40 -9.84 11.96 5.42
N VAL A 41 -9.58 11.82 6.72
CA VAL A 41 -8.78 10.73 7.29
C VAL A 41 -9.35 9.39 6.85
N CYS A 42 -10.64 9.14 7.07
CA CYS A 42 -11.30 7.91 6.68
C CYS A 42 -11.34 7.69 5.16
N ARG A 43 -11.45 8.75 4.36
CA ARG A 43 -11.33 8.69 2.89
C ARG A 43 -9.94 8.22 2.48
N LEU A 44 -8.90 8.83 3.04
CA LEU A 44 -7.50 8.47 2.76
C LEU A 44 -7.17 7.05 3.23
N SER A 45 -7.69 6.61 4.39
CA SER A 45 -7.52 5.23 4.86
C SER A 45 -8.05 4.21 3.86
N LYS A 46 -9.21 4.48 3.23
CA LYS A 46 -9.74 3.62 2.16
C LYS A 46 -8.83 3.61 0.93
N LEU A 47 -8.28 4.75 0.53
CA LEU A 47 -7.38 4.86 -0.61
C LEU A 47 -6.03 4.15 -0.36
N ILE A 48 -5.45 4.31 0.83
CA ILE A 48 -4.25 3.58 1.28
C ILE A 48 -4.49 2.08 1.20
N CYS A 49 -5.61 1.59 1.73
CA CYS A 49 -5.96 0.18 1.66
C CYS A 49 -6.18 -0.32 0.22
N ALA A 50 -6.78 0.49 -0.66
CA ALA A 50 -6.96 0.13 -2.07
C ALA A 50 -5.62 0.02 -2.82
N ALA A 51 -4.70 0.97 -2.59
CA ALA A 51 -3.34 0.90 -3.13
C ALA A 51 -2.60 -0.34 -2.59
N GLY A 52 -2.68 -0.62 -1.29
CA GLY A 52 -2.07 -1.80 -0.70
C GLY A 52 -2.64 -3.12 -1.22
N ALA A 53 -3.95 -3.19 -1.49
CA ALA A 53 -4.56 -4.35 -2.13
C ALA A 53 -4.01 -4.57 -3.56
N ARG A 54 -3.79 -3.50 -4.33
CA ARG A 54 -3.14 -3.59 -5.66
C ARG A 54 -1.72 -4.12 -5.56
N ILE A 55 -0.94 -3.63 -4.59
CA ILE A 55 0.43 -4.13 -4.32
C ILE A 55 0.40 -5.64 -4.05
N CYS A 56 -0.52 -6.10 -3.20
CA CYS A 56 -0.67 -7.52 -2.90
C CYS A 56 -1.17 -8.35 -4.09
N ALA A 57 -2.03 -7.79 -4.96
CA ALA A 57 -2.48 -8.46 -6.17
C ALA A 57 -1.33 -8.63 -7.17
N ILE A 58 -0.42 -7.66 -7.27
CA ILE A 58 0.81 -7.79 -8.05
C ILE A 58 1.68 -8.88 -7.42
N ALA A 59 1.92 -8.82 -6.11
CA ALA A 59 2.74 -9.82 -5.41
C ALA A 59 2.25 -11.27 -5.56
N GLN A 60 0.94 -11.49 -5.57
CA GLN A 60 0.35 -12.81 -5.84
C GLN A 60 0.63 -13.33 -7.25
N ARG A 61 0.85 -12.46 -8.23
CA ARG A 61 1.29 -12.89 -9.58
C ARG A 61 2.79 -13.22 -9.61
N HIS A 62 3.51 -12.94 -8.52
CA HIS A 62 4.96 -13.08 -8.39
C HIS A 62 5.33 -13.84 -7.10
N GLU A 63 4.65 -14.97 -6.84
CA GLU A 63 4.78 -15.74 -5.58
C GLU A 63 6.21 -16.24 -5.28
N GLY A 64 7.08 -16.27 -6.28
CA GLY A 64 8.50 -16.61 -6.13
C GLY A 64 9.41 -15.46 -5.67
N SER A 65 8.89 -14.22 -5.59
CA SER A 65 9.69 -13.05 -5.22
C SER A 65 9.42 -12.62 -3.78
N SER A 66 10.43 -12.79 -2.93
CA SER A 66 10.40 -12.30 -1.55
C SER A 66 10.21 -10.78 -1.47
N ASP A 67 10.73 -10.03 -2.44
CA ASP A 67 10.62 -8.57 -2.45
C ASP A 67 9.18 -8.11 -2.64
N TYR A 68 8.46 -8.75 -3.58
CA TYR A 68 7.05 -8.46 -3.82
C TYR A 68 6.20 -8.90 -2.61
N ALA A 69 6.51 -10.05 -2.01
CA ALA A 69 5.84 -10.51 -0.79
C ALA A 69 6.05 -9.52 0.37
N ASN A 70 7.27 -9.02 0.58
CA ASN A 70 7.60 -8.03 1.60
C ASN A 70 6.85 -6.71 1.37
N ARG A 71 6.78 -6.23 0.13
CA ARG A 71 6.00 -5.03 -0.22
C ARG A 71 4.51 -5.19 0.09
N CYS A 72 3.93 -6.37 -0.18
CA CYS A 72 2.56 -6.66 0.20
C CYS A 72 2.35 -6.66 1.73
N LEU A 73 3.28 -7.24 2.49
CA LEU A 73 3.22 -7.22 3.95
C LEU A 73 3.27 -5.79 4.50
N ALA A 74 4.20 -4.97 4.01
CA ALA A 74 4.29 -3.56 4.40
C ALA A 74 3.00 -2.80 4.06
N ALA A 75 2.46 -2.99 2.86
CA ALA A 75 1.24 -2.31 2.44
C ALA A 75 -0.02 -2.73 3.23
N LYS A 76 -0.08 -3.98 3.71
CA LYS A 76 -1.11 -4.43 4.65
C LYS A 76 -0.99 -3.73 6.00
N ASP A 77 0.23 -3.53 6.46
CA ASP A 77 0.53 -2.84 7.72
C ASP A 77 0.13 -1.35 7.66
N ASP A 78 0.45 -0.70 6.54
CA ASP A 78 0.04 0.68 6.25
C ASP A 78 -1.50 0.82 6.23
N CYS A 79 -2.20 -0.10 5.57
CA CYS A 79 -3.66 -0.12 5.58
C CYS A 79 -4.23 -0.30 7.00
N ARG A 80 -3.65 -1.19 7.82
CA ARG A 80 -4.09 -1.40 9.20
C ARG A 80 -3.95 -0.09 9.99
N SER A 81 -2.77 0.50 9.96
CA SER A 81 -2.45 1.75 10.67
C SER A 81 -3.36 2.91 10.24
N ALA A 82 -3.64 3.03 8.94
CA ALA A 82 -4.55 4.07 8.45
C ALA A 82 -6.00 3.85 8.91
N ARG A 83 -6.47 2.59 8.99
CA ARG A 83 -7.82 2.29 9.50
C ARG A 83 -7.95 2.55 10.99
N GLU A 84 -6.91 2.28 11.78
CA GLU A 84 -6.85 2.64 13.19
C GLU A 84 -6.99 4.15 13.37
N GLY A 85 -6.26 4.96 12.59
CA GLY A 85 -6.40 6.42 12.61
C GLY A 85 -7.83 6.93 12.30
N CYS A 86 -8.56 6.27 11.40
CA CYS A 86 -9.97 6.57 11.15
C CYS A 86 -10.89 6.15 12.31
N GLY A 87 -10.61 5.02 12.96
CA GLY A 87 -11.39 4.53 14.11
C GLY A 87 -11.17 5.32 15.40
N ASP A 88 -9.98 5.91 15.55
CA ASP A 88 -9.63 6.78 16.67
C ASP A 88 -10.15 8.21 16.49
N CYS A 89 -10.50 8.59 15.27
CA CYS A 89 -11.18 9.84 14.96
C CYS A 89 -12.66 9.72 15.40
N LYS A 90 -12.96 10.14 16.62
CA LYS A 90 -14.31 10.13 17.23
C LYS A 90 -14.76 11.53 17.61
#